data_AF-A0A7K5G591-F1
#
_entry.id   AF-A0A7K5G591-F1
#
_cell.length_a   1.000
_cell.length_b   1.000
_cell.length_c   1.000
_cell.angle_alpha   90.00
_cell.angle_beta   90.00
_cell.angle_gamma   90.00
#
_symmetry.space_group_name_H-M   'P 1'
#
loop_
_entity.id
_entity.type
_entity.pdbx_description
1 polymer ?
#
loop_
_entity_poly.entity_id
_entity_poly.type
_entity_poly.pdbx_seq_one_letter_code
_entity_poly.pdbx_strand_id
1 'polypeptide(L)'
;ETEKIRIEIISLGLTKSRIASDETIQRLFVECRLYNFLAEETPLSLPKPTSGQRIHYNYSILIHVDEANNRARREYLKSMLLKPDLHNDRLQFTVVSDPPEYEQDLECEDIGFAYVSLRNIFQKQRDIIEQDIN
;
A
#
# COMPACT_ATOMS: atom_id res chain seq x y z
N GLU A 1 8.96 24.38 5.45
CA GLU A 1 8.69 22.93 5.49
C GLU A 1 9.19 22.30 4.21
N THR A 2 9.65 21.03 4.25
CA THR A 2 9.99 20.28 3.04
C THR A 2 8.72 19.68 2.45
N GLU A 3 8.47 19.93 1.16
CA GLU A 3 7.31 19.36 0.46
C GLU A 3 7.44 17.84 0.41
N LYS A 4 6.40 17.13 0.87
CA LYS A 4 6.42 15.67 0.99
C LYS A 4 5.03 15.09 0.82
N ILE A 5 4.98 13.85 0.33
CA ILE A 5 3.79 13.00 0.32
C ILE A 5 3.98 11.97 1.45
N ARG A 6 2.94 11.75 2.24
CA ARG A 6 2.91 10.72 3.27
C ARG A 6 1.86 9.68 2.90
N ILE A 7 2.22 8.41 3.01
CA ILE A 7 1.30 7.27 2.90
C ILE A 7 1.35 6.52 4.22
N GLU A 8 0.20 6.27 4.83
CA GLU A 8 0.09 5.57 6.11
C GLU A 8 -0.72 4.29 5.95
N ILE A 9 -0.09 3.14 6.22
CA ILE A 9 -0.77 1.85 6.32
C ILE A 9 -1.12 1.66 7.81
N ILE A 10 -2.36 1.99 8.15
CA ILE A 10 -2.80 2.04 9.55
C ILE A 10 -3.15 0.62 10.04
N SER A 11 -4.11 -0.03 9.38
CA SER A 11 -4.61 -1.34 9.80
C SER A 11 -5.19 -2.14 8.66
N LEU A 12 -5.21 -3.47 8.82
CA LEU A 12 -5.84 -4.42 7.91
C LEU A 12 -6.89 -5.23 8.67
N GLY A 13 -8.07 -5.36 8.08
CA GLY A 13 -9.12 -6.28 8.51
C GLY A 13 -9.51 -7.19 7.35
N LEU A 14 -9.99 -8.40 7.67
CA LEU A 14 -10.53 -9.32 6.68
C LEU A 14 -12.05 -9.42 6.82
N THR A 15 -12.75 -9.25 5.71
CA THR A 15 -14.18 -9.61 5.63
C THR A 15 -14.32 -11.13 5.62
N LYS A 16 -15.55 -11.65 5.68
CA LYS A 16 -15.81 -13.09 5.53
C LYS A 16 -15.43 -13.54 4.11
N SER A 17 -14.17 -13.91 3.94
CA SER A 17 -13.57 -14.34 2.68
C SER A 17 -12.95 -15.73 2.85
N ARG A 18 -12.62 -16.40 1.74
CA ARG A 18 -11.90 -17.68 1.78
C ARG A 18 -10.58 -17.58 2.55
N ILE A 19 -9.90 -16.44 2.41
CA ILE A 19 -8.66 -16.09 3.10
C ILE A 19 -8.85 -16.08 4.62
N ALA A 20 -9.95 -15.50 5.09
CA ALA A 20 -10.24 -15.46 6.53
C ALA A 20 -10.38 -16.87 7.12
N SER A 21 -10.95 -17.82 6.37
CA SER A 21 -11.09 -19.23 6.77
C SER A 21 -9.89 -20.12 6.47
N ASP A 22 -8.90 -19.64 5.72
CA ASP A 22 -7.77 -20.46 5.27
C ASP A 22 -6.70 -20.59 6.36
N GLU A 23 -6.63 -21.73 7.03
CA GLU A 23 -5.71 -21.97 8.14
C GLU A 23 -4.23 -22.04 7.70
N THR A 24 -3.95 -22.18 6.41
CA THR A 24 -2.57 -22.14 5.91
C THR A 24 -1.99 -20.72 5.91
N ILE A 25 -2.86 -19.71 5.78
CA ILE A 25 -2.50 -18.29 5.84
C ILE A 25 -2.42 -17.85 7.29
N GLN A 26 -1.20 -17.63 7.78
CA GLN A 26 -0.96 -17.30 9.19
C GLN A 26 -0.45 -15.88 9.42
N ARG A 27 0.33 -15.33 8.48
CA ARG A 27 1.05 -14.06 8.64
C ARG A 27 0.86 -13.22 7.39
N LEU A 28 0.62 -11.94 7.58
CA LEU A 28 0.31 -11.00 6.51
C LEU A 28 1.18 -9.75 6.60
N PHE A 29 1.67 -9.28 5.48
CA PHE A 29 2.22 -7.94 5.33
C PHE A 29 1.54 -7.21 4.17
N VAL A 30 1.78 -5.92 4.05
CA VAL A 30 1.20 -5.09 3.00
C VAL A 30 2.31 -4.45 2.19
N GLU A 31 2.31 -4.72 0.88
CA GLU A 31 3.10 -4.00 -0.09
C GLU A 31 2.35 -2.77 -0.61
N CYS A 32 3.10 -1.73 -0.95
CA CYS A 32 2.61 -0.46 -1.46
C CYS A 32 3.45 -0.08 -2.69
N ARG A 33 2.82 -0.08 -3.87
CA ARG A 33 3.48 0.16 -5.15
C ARG A 33 2.81 1.25 -5.95
N LEU A 34 3.60 2.19 -6.46
CA LEU A 34 3.17 3.19 -7.43
C LEU A 34 4.01 3.05 -8.69
N TYR A 35 3.57 2.21 -9.64
CA TYR A 35 4.29 1.94 -10.89
C TYR A 35 5.82 1.79 -10.67
N ASN A 36 6.64 2.52 -11.42
CA ASN A 36 8.10 2.57 -11.28
C ASN A 36 8.59 3.66 -10.31
N PHE A 37 7.68 4.25 -9.51
CA PHE A 37 7.97 5.37 -8.62
C PHE A 37 8.24 4.95 -7.18
N LEU A 38 7.44 4.02 -6.67
CA LEU A 38 7.49 3.54 -5.29
C LEU A 38 7.25 2.03 -5.28
N ALA A 39 8.03 1.32 -4.47
CA ALA A 39 7.79 -0.05 -4.08
C ALA A 39 8.33 -0.21 -2.65
N GLU A 40 7.41 -0.28 -1.69
CA GLU A 40 7.69 -0.36 -0.25
C GLU A 40 6.79 -1.43 0.37
N GLU A 41 7.19 -1.98 1.50
CA GLU A 41 6.39 -2.95 2.25
C GLU A 41 6.41 -2.64 3.74
N THR A 42 5.39 -3.11 4.47
CA THR A 42 5.41 -3.05 5.93
C THR A 42 6.53 -3.94 6.46
N PRO A 43 7.37 -3.46 7.40
CA PRO A 43 8.61 -4.14 7.80
C PRO A 43 8.40 -5.45 8.56
N LEU A 44 7.18 -5.77 8.97
CA LEU A 44 6.84 -6.96 9.74
C LEU A 44 5.54 -7.57 9.20
N SER A 45 5.58 -8.87 8.96
CA SER A 45 4.38 -9.69 8.82
C SER A 45 3.72 -9.83 10.19
N LEU A 46 2.42 -9.55 10.26
CA LEU A 46 1.61 -9.64 11.47
C LEU A 46 0.68 -10.87 11.40
N PRO A 47 0.28 -11.45 12.55
CA PRO A 47 -0.66 -12.56 12.54
C PRO A 47 -1.96 -12.21 11.81
N LYS A 48 -2.48 -13.13 10.99
CA LYS A 48 -3.75 -12.94 10.28
C LYS A 48 -4.86 -12.55 11.27
N PRO A 49 -5.60 -11.45 11.04
CA PRO A 49 -6.68 -11.05 11.94
C PRO A 49 -7.80 -12.09 11.92
N THR A 50 -8.39 -12.38 13.08
CA THR A 50 -9.59 -13.21 13.15
C THR A 50 -10.82 -12.43 12.66
N SER A 51 -11.92 -13.13 12.38
CA SER A 51 -13.12 -12.49 11.80
C SER A 51 -13.64 -11.33 12.67
N GLY A 52 -13.75 -10.14 12.06
CA GLY A 52 -14.19 -8.93 12.75
C GLY A 52 -13.09 -8.19 13.53
N GLN A 53 -11.87 -8.71 13.57
CA GLN A 53 -10.71 -8.03 14.15
C GLN A 53 -9.89 -7.31 13.08
N ARG A 54 -9.00 -6.42 13.54
CA ARG A 54 -8.01 -5.73 12.72
C ARG A 54 -6.62 -5.88 13.33
N ILE A 55 -5.62 -5.96 12.46
CA ILE A 55 -4.21 -5.80 12.83
C ILE A 55 -3.73 -4.41 12.46
N HIS A 56 -2.81 -3.85 13.25
CA HIS A 56 -2.35 -2.48 13.10
C HIS A 56 -0.86 -2.46 12.75
N TYR A 57 -0.55 -1.96 11.55
CA TYR A 57 0.83 -1.76 11.11
C TYR A 57 1.37 -0.40 11.57
N ASN A 58 0.52 0.64 11.53
CA ASN A 58 0.89 2.03 11.81
C ASN A 58 2.19 2.45 11.11
N TYR A 59 2.35 2.03 9.86
CA TYR A 59 3.57 2.21 9.08
C TYR A 59 3.44 3.44 8.18
N SER A 60 4.47 4.30 8.17
CA SER A 60 4.49 5.55 7.42
C SER A 60 5.59 5.53 6.37
N ILE A 61 5.22 5.76 5.12
CA ILE A 61 6.14 5.99 4.01
C ILE A 61 6.19 7.49 3.74
N LEU A 62 7.40 8.06 3.71
CA LEU A 62 7.64 9.48 3.42
C LEU A 62 8.35 9.65 2.08
N ILE A 63 7.71 10.39 1.18
CA ILE A 63 8.25 10.68 -0.14
C ILE A 63 8.54 12.17 -0.22
N HIS A 64 9.81 12.53 -0.19
CA HIS A 64 10.24 13.92 -0.38
C HIS A 64 10.11 14.33 -1.85
N VAL A 65 9.48 15.49 -2.10
CA VAL A 65 9.18 16.05 -3.43
C VAL A 65 9.50 17.54 -3.53
N ASP A 66 10.32 18.04 -2.59
CA ASP A 66 10.79 19.42 -2.59
C ASP A 66 11.57 19.75 -3.86
N GLU A 67 11.32 20.93 -4.42
CA GLU A 67 11.92 21.32 -5.70
C GLU A 67 13.45 21.35 -5.65
N ALA A 68 14.04 21.74 -4.51
CA ALA A 68 15.48 21.89 -4.37
C ALA A 68 16.24 20.56 -4.50
N ASN A 69 15.78 19.49 -3.84
CA ASN A 69 16.49 18.22 -3.80
C ASN A 69 15.83 17.10 -4.62
N ASN A 70 14.54 17.22 -4.94
CA ASN A 70 13.73 16.16 -5.52
C ASN A 70 13.04 16.55 -6.84
N ARG A 71 13.61 17.52 -7.58
CA ARG A 71 13.03 18.03 -8.85
C ARG A 71 12.67 16.94 -9.86
N ALA A 72 13.57 15.99 -10.13
CA ALA A 72 13.31 14.91 -11.09
C ALA A 72 12.13 14.03 -10.67
N ARG A 73 12.07 13.69 -9.38
CA ARG A 73 10.98 12.92 -8.77
C ARG A 73 9.65 13.67 -8.86
N ARG A 74 9.66 14.99 -8.57
CA ARG A 74 8.50 15.88 -8.68
C ARG A 74 7.97 15.97 -10.11
N GLU A 75 8.85 16.17 -11.09
CA GLU A 75 8.46 16.23 -12.50
C GLU A 75 7.91 14.90 -13.02
N TYR A 76 8.47 13.77 -12.56
CA TYR A 76 7.93 12.46 -12.90
C TYR A 76 6.50 12.27 -12.36
N LEU A 77 6.25 12.58 -11.08
CA LEU A 77 4.89 12.57 -10.51
C LEU A 77 3.94 13.47 -11.29
N LYS A 78 4.37 14.70 -11.62
CA LYS A 78 3.57 15.63 -12.42
C LYS A 78 3.21 15.03 -13.77
N SER A 79 4.18 14.40 -14.46
CA SER A 79 3.94 13.77 -15.75
C SER A 79 2.94 12.61 -15.68
N MET A 80 2.98 11.82 -14.59
CA MET A 80 2.05 10.74 -14.30
C MET A 80 0.62 11.27 -14.08
N LEU A 81 0.47 12.36 -13.34
CA LEU A 81 -0.83 13.00 -13.09
C LEU A 81 -1.42 13.67 -14.33
N LEU A 82 -0.59 14.16 -15.25
CA LEU A 82 -1.05 14.86 -16.46
C LEU A 82 -1.37 13.93 -17.64
N LYS A 83 -0.85 12.70 -17.68
CA LYS A 83 -1.06 11.73 -18.77
C LYS A 83 -2.10 10.66 -18.39
N PRO A 84 -3.33 10.66 -18.94
CA PRO A 84 -4.41 9.77 -18.49
C PRO A 84 -4.25 8.29 -18.90
N ASP A 85 -3.49 8.01 -19.96
CA ASP A 85 -3.67 6.78 -20.74
C ASP A 85 -2.98 5.52 -20.17
N LEU A 86 -2.32 5.58 -19.01
CA LEU A 86 -1.48 4.47 -18.53
C LEU A 86 -1.90 3.86 -17.18
N HIS A 87 -2.92 4.37 -16.47
CA HIS A 87 -3.25 3.95 -15.09
C HIS A 87 -2.06 3.95 -14.10
N ASN A 88 -0.93 4.55 -14.46
CA ASN A 88 0.29 4.61 -13.66
C ASN A 88 0.13 5.50 -12.41
N ASP A 89 -0.97 6.23 -12.30
CA ASP A 89 -1.32 7.08 -11.15
C ASP A 89 -2.01 6.34 -10.01
N ARG A 90 -2.23 5.03 -10.14
CA ARG A 90 -2.83 4.20 -9.10
C ARG A 90 -1.76 3.69 -8.15
N LEU A 91 -1.83 4.10 -6.90
CA LEU A 91 -1.14 3.48 -5.79
C LEU A 91 -1.85 2.17 -5.47
N GLN A 92 -1.16 1.05 -5.66
CA GLN A 92 -1.64 -0.28 -5.36
C GLN A 92 -1.14 -0.70 -3.98
N PHE A 93 -2.06 -1.23 -3.19
CA PHE A 93 -1.76 -1.96 -1.97
C PHE A 93 -2.00 -3.43 -2.23
N THR A 94 -1.03 -4.27 -1.94
CA THR A 94 -1.14 -5.73 -2.04
C THR A 94 -1.04 -6.31 -0.64
N VAL A 95 -2.01 -7.12 -0.24
CA VAL A 95 -1.91 -7.95 0.96
C VAL A 95 -1.22 -9.24 0.56
N VAL A 96 -0.12 -9.55 1.24
CA VAL A 96 0.73 -10.71 0.91
C VAL A 96 0.76 -11.67 2.09
N SER A 97 0.60 -12.96 1.79
CA SER A 97 0.77 -14.05 2.74
C SER A 97 2.25 -14.40 2.87
N ASP A 98 2.76 -14.32 4.08
CA ASP A 98 4.13 -14.71 4.44
C ASP A 98 4.10 -16.12 5.03
N PRO A 99 4.75 -17.10 4.39
CA PRO A 99 4.80 -18.46 4.89
C PRO A 99 5.39 -18.54 6.31
N PRO A 100 5.02 -19.55 7.10
CA PRO A 100 5.61 -19.75 8.42
C PRO A 100 7.14 -19.96 8.34
N GLU A 101 7.87 -19.55 9.39
CA GLU A 101 9.34 -19.70 9.44
C GLU A 101 9.83 -21.15 9.27
N TYR A 102 8.99 -22.14 9.57
CA TYR A 102 9.30 -23.57 9.42
C TYR A 102 8.98 -24.13 8.02
N GLU A 103 8.37 -23.32 7.13
CA GLU A 103 8.01 -23.62 5.74
C GLU A 103 8.61 -22.57 4.78
N GLN A 104 9.82 -22.10 5.06
CA GLN A 104 10.51 -21.04 4.27
C GLN A 104 10.79 -21.40 2.79
N ASP A 105 10.61 -22.66 2.39
CA ASP A 105 10.72 -23.08 0.99
C ASP A 105 9.49 -22.65 0.16
N LEU A 106 8.39 -22.22 0.80
CA LEU A 106 7.21 -21.69 0.13
C LEU A 106 7.41 -20.24 -0.29
N GLU A 107 6.84 -19.87 -1.44
CA GLU A 107 6.84 -18.48 -1.91
C GLU A 107 5.74 -17.66 -1.23
N CYS A 108 5.96 -16.36 -1.11
CA CYS A 108 4.92 -15.42 -0.69
C CYS A 108 3.79 -15.38 -1.74
N GLU A 109 2.55 -15.23 -1.28
CA GLU A 109 1.38 -15.20 -2.16
C GLU A 109 0.60 -13.90 -2.04
N ASP A 110 0.27 -13.27 -3.16
CA ASP A 110 -0.63 -12.13 -3.23
C ASP A 110 -2.08 -12.58 -3.00
N ILE A 111 -2.69 -12.14 -1.91
CA ILE A 111 -4.03 -12.58 -1.51
C ILE A 111 -5.10 -11.50 -1.60
N GLY A 112 -4.72 -10.23 -1.78
CA GLY A 112 -5.69 -9.14 -1.91
C GLY A 112 -5.07 -7.87 -2.49
N PHE A 113 -5.89 -7.07 -3.15
CA PHE A 113 -5.46 -5.84 -3.81
C PHE A 113 -6.43 -4.71 -3.51
N ALA A 114 -5.92 -3.52 -3.22
CA ALA A 114 -6.69 -2.30 -3.11
C ALA A 114 -5.96 -1.16 -3.81
N TYR A 115 -6.69 -0.10 -4.20
CA TYR A 115 -6.11 0.97 -5.02
C TYR A 115 -6.56 2.36 -4.60
N VAL A 116 -5.62 3.31 -4.65
CA VAL A 116 -5.87 4.74 -4.50
C VAL A 116 -5.40 5.46 -5.76
N SER A 117 -6.25 6.32 -6.35
CA SER A 117 -5.84 7.16 -7.48
C SER A 117 -5.28 8.49 -6.98
N LEU A 118 -4.00 8.74 -7.26
CA LEU A 118 -3.37 10.03 -6.97
C LEU A 118 -3.99 11.15 -7.82
N ARG A 119 -4.45 10.84 -9.04
CA ARG A 119 -5.18 11.81 -9.87
C ARG A 119 -6.46 12.29 -9.19
N ASN A 120 -7.21 11.39 -8.57
CA ASN A 120 -8.41 11.77 -7.82
C ASN A 120 -8.09 12.70 -6.66
N ILE A 121 -7.01 12.44 -5.91
CA ILE A 121 -6.54 13.31 -4.83
C ILE A 121 -6.17 14.70 -5.39
N PHE A 122 -5.40 14.72 -6.49
CA PHE A 122 -4.97 15.96 -7.14
C PHE A 122 -6.15 16.80 -7.65
N GLN A 123 -7.10 16.18 -8.36
CA GLN A 123 -8.26 16.86 -8.92
C GLN A 123 -9.23 17.37 -7.85
N LYS A 124 -9.43 16.60 -6.77
CA LYS A 124 -10.30 16.99 -5.66
C LYS A 124 -9.63 17.93 -4.66
N GLN A 125 -8.30 18.10 -4.76
CA GLN A 125 -7.47 18.85 -3.82
C GLN A 125 -7.73 18.45 -2.36
N ARG A 126 -7.88 17.14 -2.13
CA ARG A 126 -8.27 16.61 -0.83
C ARG A 126 -7.56 15.29 -0.55
N ASP A 127 -6.92 15.24 0.61
CA ASP A 127 -6.27 14.04 1.13
C ASP A 127 -7.30 12.98 1.52
N ILE A 128 -6.85 11.73 1.46
CA ILE A 128 -7.56 10.57 1.99
C ILE A 128 -7.06 10.35 3.41
N ILE A 129 -7.95 10.51 4.40
CA ILE A 129 -7.63 10.42 5.82
C ILE A 129 -8.40 9.23 6.41
N GLU A 130 -7.66 8.28 6.98
CA GLU A 130 -8.20 7.13 7.73
C GLU A 130 -9.36 6.40 7.03
N GLN A 131 -9.28 6.28 5.70
CA GLN A 131 -10.33 5.67 4.89
C GLN A 131 -10.03 4.18 4.64
N ASP A 132 -11.02 3.32 4.91
CA ASP A 132 -10.99 1.93 4.44
C ASP A 132 -11.10 1.89 2.90
N ILE A 133 -10.20 1.13 2.27
CA ILE A 133 -10.17 0.88 0.82
C ILE A 133 -10.37 -0.62 0.58
N ASN A 134 -11.17 -0.96 -0.43
CA ASN A 134 -11.48 -2.33 -0.82
C ASN A 134 -10.85 -2.70 -2.17
#